data_AF-A0A428RZC9-F1
#
_entry.id   AF-A0A428RZC9-F1
#
_cell.length_a   1.000
_cell.length_b   1.000
_cell.length_c   1.000
_cell.angle_alpha   90.00
_cell.angle_beta   90.00
_cell.angle_gamma   90.00
#
_symmetry.space_group_name_H-M   'P 1'
#
loop_
_entity.id
_entity.type
_entity.pdbx_description
1 polymer ?
#
loop_
_entity_poly.entity_id
_entity_poly.type
_entity_poly.pdbx_seq_one_letter_code
_entity_poly.pdbx_strand_id
1 'polypeptide(L)'
;MQLLYYRTTPVRIDEPGIRGNAEYMLLAKAFVLGDMLQDGGFQDAVIQKWFPVGPVIRFIYENTLASSKERQFLVDVYTFHGHGNWLTDWATQDDLPKEFLFDVAQSLLNTRKRPEWHGLVQGSCEYRQHGASDCYKSLLALRPKPG
;
A
#
# COMPACT_ATOMS: atom_id res chain seq x y z
N MET A 1 25.77 -14.22 14.03
CA MET A 1 25.85 -15.70 14.06
C MET A 1 24.77 -16.39 14.92
N GLN A 2 23.71 -15.70 15.39
CA GLN A 2 22.66 -16.31 16.25
C GLN A 2 21.45 -16.88 15.47
N LEU A 3 21.28 -16.54 14.18
CA LEU A 3 20.13 -16.95 13.37
C LEU A 3 20.20 -18.40 12.84
N LEU A 4 21.40 -18.99 12.75
CA LEU A 4 21.57 -20.37 12.24
C LEU A 4 21.00 -21.44 13.18
N TYR A 5 20.81 -21.13 14.47
CA TYR A 5 20.38 -22.09 15.49
C TYR A 5 18.89 -21.98 15.86
N TYR A 6 18.23 -20.87 15.52
CA TYR A 6 16.81 -20.67 15.79
C TYR A 6 16.07 -20.54 14.46
N ARG A 7 15.15 -21.47 14.17
CA ARG A 7 14.22 -21.39 13.02
C ARG A 7 13.14 -20.31 13.17
N THR A 8 13.26 -19.46 14.19
CA THR A 8 12.33 -18.37 14.50
C THR A 8 13.13 -17.15 14.95
N THR A 9 12.80 -15.99 14.41
CA THR A 9 13.39 -14.72 14.81
C THR A 9 12.92 -14.36 16.22
N PRO A 10 13.81 -13.94 17.14
CA PRO A 10 13.44 -13.58 18.52
C PRO A 10 12.83 -12.17 18.61
N VAL A 11 12.15 -11.72 17.54
CA VAL A 11 11.59 -10.37 17.44
C VAL A 11 10.18 -10.40 18.05
N ARG A 12 9.99 -9.66 19.13
CA ARG A 12 8.71 -9.56 19.85
C ARG A 12 8.03 -8.26 19.43
N ILE A 13 7.28 -8.35 18.34
CA ILE A 13 6.50 -7.23 17.79
C ILE A 13 5.31 -6.99 18.74
N ASP A 14 5.57 -6.34 19.87
CA ASP A 14 4.58 -6.14 20.93
C ASP A 14 3.85 -4.79 20.80
N GLU A 15 4.38 -3.83 20.02
CA GLU A 15 3.80 -2.49 19.84
C GLU A 15 3.70 -2.07 18.34
N PRO A 16 2.49 -1.75 17.81
CA PRO A 16 2.34 -1.25 16.44
C PRO A 16 2.89 0.17 16.25
N GLY A 17 3.16 0.56 15.00
CA GLY A 17 3.57 1.91 14.62
C GLY A 17 5.07 2.21 14.80
N ILE A 18 5.41 3.46 15.13
CA ILE A 18 6.80 3.97 15.17
C ILE A 18 7.69 3.16 16.11
N ARG A 19 7.16 2.70 17.25
CA ARG A 19 7.92 1.95 18.25
C ARG A 19 8.29 0.53 17.79
N GLY A 20 7.37 -0.18 17.15
CA GLY A 20 7.65 -1.46 16.48
C GLY A 20 8.55 -1.32 15.24
N ASN A 21 8.72 -0.09 14.72
CA ASN A 21 9.49 0.16 13.51
C ASN A 21 11.00 -0.13 13.66
N ALA A 22 11.54 -0.08 14.88
CA ALA A 22 12.94 -0.45 15.12
C ALA A 22 13.19 -1.95 14.90
N GLU A 23 12.26 -2.78 15.36
CA GLU A 23 12.28 -4.22 15.15
C GLU A 23 12.01 -4.58 13.69
N TYR A 24 11.05 -3.90 13.05
CA TYR A 24 10.82 -4.05 11.62
C TYR A 24 12.01 -3.64 10.77
N MET A 25 12.79 -2.64 11.19
CA MET A 25 14.02 -2.26 10.50
C MET A 25 15.08 -3.36 10.58
N LEU A 26 15.19 -4.05 11.72
CA LEU A 26 16.10 -5.21 11.84
C LEU A 26 15.64 -6.37 10.95
N LEU A 27 14.33 -6.65 10.92
CA LEU A 27 13.75 -7.65 10.02
C LEU A 27 13.95 -7.28 8.56
N ALA A 28 13.77 -6.01 8.18
CA ALA A 28 14.01 -5.55 6.81
C ALA A 28 15.47 -5.72 6.39
N LYS A 29 16.43 -5.37 7.26
CA LYS A 29 17.86 -5.61 7.02
C LYS A 29 18.17 -7.09 6.88
N ALA A 30 17.57 -7.94 7.71
CA ALA A 30 17.71 -9.38 7.58
C ALA A 30 17.12 -9.87 6.25
N PHE A 31 15.92 -9.42 5.89
CA PHE A 31 15.27 -9.86 4.65
C PHE A 31 16.11 -9.50 3.42
N VAL A 32 16.59 -8.26 3.34
CA VAL A 32 17.52 -7.79 2.29
C VAL A 32 18.83 -8.59 2.29
N LEU A 33 19.39 -8.90 3.47
CA LEU A 33 20.57 -9.76 3.57
C LEU A 33 20.29 -11.18 3.04
N GLY A 34 19.11 -11.73 3.30
CA GLY A 34 18.67 -13.01 2.76
C GLY A 34 18.65 -13.00 1.23
N ASP A 35 18.16 -11.93 0.62
CA ASP A 35 18.17 -11.73 -0.84
C ASP A 35 19.60 -11.70 -1.40
N MET A 36 20.47 -10.93 -0.75
CA MET A 36 21.89 -10.85 -1.12
C MET A 36 22.61 -12.20 -1.02
N LEU A 37 22.24 -13.01 -0.02
CA LEU A 37 22.76 -14.36 0.18
C LEU A 37 22.06 -15.41 -0.68
N GLN A 38 20.99 -15.04 -1.40
CA GLN A 38 20.08 -15.95 -2.11
C GLN A 38 19.57 -17.10 -1.23
N ASP A 39 19.42 -16.83 0.08
CA ASP A 39 18.95 -17.82 1.06
C ASP A 39 17.44 -17.65 1.28
N GLY A 40 16.66 -18.32 0.43
CA GLY A 40 15.20 -18.31 0.53
C GLY A 40 14.67 -18.85 1.85
N GLY A 41 15.36 -19.82 2.47
CA GLY A 41 14.95 -20.36 3.77
C GLY A 41 15.14 -19.34 4.89
N PHE A 42 16.18 -18.52 4.79
CA PHE A 42 16.40 -17.39 5.68
C PHE A 42 15.35 -16.29 5.47
N GLN A 43 15.04 -15.94 4.21
CA GLN A 43 13.98 -14.99 3.89
C GLN A 43 12.63 -15.44 4.47
N ASP A 44 12.25 -16.71 4.28
CA ASP A 44 11.01 -17.28 4.81
C ASP A 44 10.94 -17.24 6.35
N ALA A 45 12.08 -17.40 7.04
CA ALA A 45 12.16 -17.30 8.49
C ALA A 45 11.99 -15.86 9.00
N VAL A 46 12.30 -14.86 8.18
CA VAL A 46 12.15 -13.43 8.49
C VAL A 46 10.73 -12.94 8.21
N ILE A 47 10.07 -13.47 7.18
CA ILE A 47 8.71 -13.09 6.78
C ILE A 47 7.69 -13.72 7.75
N GLN A 48 7.43 -13.08 8.89
CA GLN A 48 6.28 -13.41 9.74
C GLN A 48 5.62 -12.15 10.31
N LYS A 49 4.30 -12.04 10.12
CA LYS A 49 3.37 -11.10 10.79
C LYS A 49 3.97 -9.71 11.11
N TRP A 50 4.45 -9.02 10.08
CA TRP A 50 5.02 -7.68 10.20
C TRP A 50 4.20 -6.66 9.40
N PHE A 51 4.04 -5.47 9.98
CA PHE A 51 3.31 -4.34 9.41
C PHE A 51 4.22 -3.10 9.44
N PRO A 52 5.28 -3.07 8.61
CA PRO A 52 6.26 -1.99 8.59
C PRO A 52 5.64 -0.68 8.09
N VAL A 53 6.21 0.45 8.53
CA VAL A 53 5.75 1.79 8.15
C VAL A 53 6.90 2.66 7.65
N GLY A 54 6.55 3.68 6.84
CA GLY A 54 7.42 4.75 6.31
C GLY A 54 8.91 4.38 6.14
N PRO A 55 9.78 4.68 7.12
CA PRO A 55 11.22 4.43 7.01
C PRO A 55 11.64 3.01 6.62
N VAL A 56 10.90 1.99 7.08
CA VAL A 56 11.22 0.59 6.75
C VAL A 56 10.85 0.27 5.30
N ILE A 57 9.73 0.83 4.82
CA ILE A 57 9.31 0.69 3.42
C ILE A 57 10.32 1.38 2.51
N ARG A 58 10.74 2.59 2.86
CA ARG A 58 11.80 3.31 2.13
C ARG A 58 13.07 2.47 2.04
N PHE A 59 13.53 1.95 3.17
CA PHE A 59 14.74 1.11 3.22
C PHE A 59 14.65 -0.10 2.29
N ILE A 60 13.53 -0.82 2.28
CA ILE A 60 13.36 -1.98 1.40
C ILE A 60 13.39 -1.57 -0.07
N TYR A 61 12.65 -0.54 -0.46
CA TYR A 61 12.66 -0.07 -1.85
C TYR A 61 14.03 0.46 -2.30
N GLU A 62 14.81 1.10 -1.43
CA GLU A 62 16.15 1.58 -1.77
C GLU A 62 17.19 0.45 -1.91
N ASN A 63 16.97 -0.70 -1.27
CA ASN A 63 17.97 -1.77 -1.17
C ASN A 63 17.59 -3.04 -1.92
N THR A 64 16.47 -3.06 -2.64
CA THR A 64 16.04 -4.22 -3.44
C THR A 64 15.66 -3.81 -4.86
N LEU A 65 15.71 -4.78 -5.77
CA LEU A 65 15.27 -4.60 -7.15
C LEU A 65 13.75 -4.48 -7.25
N ALA A 66 13.25 -3.84 -8.31
CA ALA A 66 11.81 -3.70 -8.57
C ALA A 66 11.08 -5.06 -8.67
N SER A 67 11.77 -6.12 -9.11
CA SER A 67 11.24 -7.48 -9.21
C SER A 67 11.39 -8.31 -7.93
N SER A 68 11.87 -7.72 -6.85
CA SER A 68 12.17 -8.44 -5.60
C SER A 68 10.89 -8.92 -4.90
N LYS A 69 10.99 -10.06 -4.21
CA LYS A 69 9.86 -10.64 -3.46
C LYS A 69 9.52 -9.78 -2.24
N GLU A 70 10.50 -9.04 -1.72
CA GLU A 70 10.38 -8.10 -0.63
C GLU A 70 9.35 -7.01 -0.95
N ARG A 71 9.48 -6.39 -2.12
CA ARG A 71 8.55 -5.34 -2.56
C ARG A 71 7.15 -5.91 -2.77
N GLN A 72 7.04 -7.07 -3.42
CA GLN A 72 5.76 -7.76 -3.63
C GLN A 72 5.08 -8.08 -2.29
N PHE A 73 5.84 -8.62 -1.34
CA PHE A 73 5.36 -8.91 0.00
C PHE A 73 4.81 -7.65 0.70
N LEU A 74 5.55 -6.53 0.66
CA LEU A 74 5.10 -5.27 1.28
C LEU A 74 3.80 -4.76 0.65
N VAL A 75 3.70 -4.83 -0.67
CA VAL A 75 2.50 -4.42 -1.41
C VAL A 75 1.31 -5.28 -0.98
N ASP A 76 1.49 -6.60 -0.85
CA ASP A 76 0.43 -7.51 -0.39
C ASP A 76 -0.03 -7.17 1.04
N VAL A 77 0.90 -6.89 1.96
CA VAL A 77 0.56 -6.46 3.32
C VAL A 77 -0.34 -5.22 3.29
N TYR A 78 0.00 -4.22 2.48
CA TYR A 78 -0.78 -2.99 2.38
C TYR A 78 -2.11 -3.18 1.65
N THR A 79 -2.17 -4.06 0.65
CA THR A 79 -3.39 -4.36 -0.10
C THR A 79 -4.41 -5.10 0.76
N PHE A 80 -3.98 -6.07 1.57
CA PHE A 80 -4.88 -6.93 2.34
C PHE A 80 -5.11 -6.49 3.79
N HIS A 81 -4.16 -5.78 4.39
CA HIS A 81 -4.23 -5.37 5.80
C HIS A 81 -4.10 -3.86 6.01
N GLY A 82 -3.53 -3.13 5.05
CA GLY A 82 -3.33 -1.69 5.15
C GLY A 82 -4.64 -0.93 5.32
N HIS A 83 -4.59 0.17 6.06
CA HIS A 83 -5.70 1.12 6.18
C HIS A 83 -5.21 2.50 5.74
N GLY A 84 -6.11 3.36 5.26
CA GLY A 84 -5.75 4.69 4.75
C GLY A 84 -4.95 5.53 5.76
N ASN A 85 -5.24 5.36 7.06
CA ASN A 85 -4.54 6.08 8.11
C ASN A 85 -3.10 5.59 8.33
N TRP A 86 -2.68 4.45 7.79
CA TRP A 86 -1.28 4.01 7.83
C TRP A 86 -0.37 4.94 7.01
N LEU A 87 -0.95 5.59 6.00
CA LEU A 87 -0.25 6.55 5.14
C LEU A 87 -0.24 7.97 5.72
N THR A 88 -1.03 8.25 6.76
CA THR A 88 -1.14 9.58 7.40
C THR A 88 -0.57 9.61 8.80
N ASP A 89 -0.82 8.57 9.60
CA ASP A 89 -0.53 8.56 11.04
C ASP A 89 0.90 8.05 11.32
N TRP A 90 1.43 7.21 10.43
CA TRP A 90 2.70 6.49 10.65
C TRP A 90 3.70 6.64 9.50
N ALA A 91 3.44 7.55 8.58
CA ALA A 91 4.36 7.89 7.50
C ALA A 91 4.24 9.37 7.12
N THR A 92 5.36 9.97 6.73
CA THR A 92 5.35 11.24 6.02
C THR A 92 5.39 11.01 4.51
N GLN A 93 4.99 12.02 3.72
CA GLN A 93 5.04 11.93 2.26
C GLN A 93 6.44 11.62 1.74
N ASP A 94 7.49 12.10 2.42
CA ASP A 94 8.87 11.82 2.05
C ASP A 94 9.26 10.37 2.38
N ASP A 95 8.68 9.77 3.42
CA ASP A 95 8.97 8.40 3.88
C ASP A 95 8.40 7.30 3.00
N LEU A 96 7.51 7.65 2.08
CA LEU A 96 6.86 6.69 1.20
C LEU A 96 7.42 6.82 -0.23
N PRO A 97 8.15 5.80 -0.71
CA PRO A 97 8.59 5.77 -2.10
C PRO A 97 7.41 5.92 -3.05
N LYS A 98 7.56 6.75 -4.09
CA LYS A 98 6.51 6.93 -5.11
C LYS A 98 6.18 5.62 -5.81
N GLU A 99 7.19 4.78 -6.05
CA GLU A 99 7.04 3.44 -6.61
C GLU A 99 6.15 2.57 -5.72
N PHE A 100 6.38 2.56 -4.41
CA PHE A 100 5.55 1.84 -3.45
C PHE A 100 4.09 2.27 -3.51
N LEU A 101 3.82 3.57 -3.51
CA LEU A 101 2.45 4.09 -3.59
C LEU A 101 1.76 3.69 -4.90
N PHE A 102 2.52 3.68 -6.01
CA PHE A 102 2.01 3.25 -7.30
C PHE A 102 1.68 1.75 -7.33
N ASP A 103 2.58 0.91 -6.80
CA ASP A 103 2.40 -0.53 -6.73
C ASP A 103 1.18 -0.90 -5.86
N VAL A 104 1.04 -0.25 -4.69
CA VAL A 104 -0.12 -0.43 -3.81
C VAL A 104 -1.41 0.03 -4.49
N ALA A 105 -1.41 1.19 -5.15
CA ALA A 105 -2.59 1.67 -5.87
C ALA A 105 -3.01 0.70 -6.99
N GLN A 106 -2.04 0.18 -7.74
CA GLN A 106 -2.29 -0.81 -8.78
C GLN A 106 -2.88 -2.10 -8.18
N SER A 107 -2.26 -2.63 -7.12
CA SER A 107 -2.72 -3.84 -6.42
C SER A 107 -4.13 -3.66 -5.85
N LEU A 108 -4.43 -2.52 -5.21
CA LEU A 108 -5.77 -2.19 -4.73
C LEU A 108 -6.81 -2.10 -5.85
N LEU A 109 -6.48 -1.50 -6.99
CA LEU A 109 -7.38 -1.40 -8.14
C LEU A 109 -7.67 -2.76 -8.79
N ASN A 110 -6.73 -3.69 -8.72
CA ASN A 110 -6.88 -5.07 -9.22
C ASN A 110 -7.68 -5.95 -8.24
N THR A 111 -7.49 -5.75 -6.93
CA THR A 111 -8.09 -6.60 -5.89
C THR A 111 -9.47 -6.13 -5.46
N ARG A 112 -9.72 -4.82 -5.37
CA ARG A 112 -10.99 -4.30 -4.86
C ARG A 112 -12.14 -4.68 -5.80
N LYS A 113 -13.30 -4.97 -5.22
CA LYS A 113 -14.54 -5.05 -6.00
C LYS A 113 -14.79 -3.70 -6.66
N ARG A 114 -14.91 -3.69 -7.99
CA ARG A 114 -15.30 -2.48 -8.71
C ARG A 114 -16.69 -2.06 -8.21
N PRO A 115 -16.87 -0.77 -7.84
CA PRO A 115 -18.18 -0.28 -7.46
C PRO A 115 -19.13 -0.46 -8.63
N GLU A 116 -20.39 -0.76 -8.33
CA GLU A 116 -21.41 -0.83 -9.37
C GLU A 116 -21.50 0.51 -10.09
N TRP A 117 -21.55 0.44 -11.42
CA TRP A 117 -21.61 1.65 -12.22
C TRP A 117 -23.00 2.25 -12.10
N HIS A 118 -23.16 3.23 -11.22
CA HIS A 118 -24.37 4.04 -11.11
C HIS A 118 -24.29 5.33 -11.96
N GLY A 119 -23.35 5.38 -12.92
CA GLY A 119 -22.88 6.61 -13.54
C GLY A 119 -22.18 7.53 -12.52
N LEU A 120 -21.69 8.71 -12.94
CA LEU A 120 -21.19 9.76 -12.03
C LEU A 120 -22.36 10.43 -11.25
N VAL A 121 -23.36 9.65 -10.83
CA VAL A 121 -24.68 10.11 -10.41
C VAL A 121 -24.79 10.07 -8.90
N GLN A 122 -24.01 10.93 -8.26
CA GLN A 122 -24.44 11.65 -7.06
C GLN A 122 -23.63 12.95 -7.10
N GLY A 123 -24.30 14.06 -7.42
CA GLY A 123 -23.63 15.36 -7.60
C GLY A 123 -22.99 15.60 -8.97
N SER A 124 -23.64 15.21 -10.09
CA SER A 124 -23.02 15.20 -11.45
C SER A 124 -22.51 16.55 -12.02
N CYS A 125 -22.65 17.63 -11.25
CA CYS A 125 -22.16 18.97 -11.54
C CYS A 125 -21.18 19.51 -10.44
N GLU A 126 -20.80 18.72 -9.42
CA GLU A 126 -19.80 19.09 -8.37
C GLU A 126 -18.38 19.28 -8.92
N TYR A 127 -17.98 18.41 -9.87
CA TYR A 127 -16.68 18.51 -10.54
C TYR A 127 -16.72 19.41 -11.78
N ARG A 128 -17.83 20.12 -12.03
CA ARG A 128 -18.01 20.97 -13.21
C ARG A 128 -18.05 22.44 -12.80
N GLN A 129 -17.38 23.28 -13.58
CA GLN A 129 -17.22 24.71 -13.28
C GLN A 129 -18.39 25.59 -13.74
N HIS A 130 -19.50 25.00 -14.20
CA HIS A 130 -20.65 25.78 -14.68
C HIS A 130 -21.68 26.00 -13.55
N GLY A 131 -22.44 27.10 -13.62
CA GLY A 131 -23.49 27.39 -12.66
C GLY A 131 -24.58 26.31 -12.64
N ALA A 132 -25.37 26.25 -11.55
CA ALA A 132 -26.48 25.30 -11.43
C ALA A 132 -27.53 25.46 -12.56
N SER A 133 -27.64 26.67 -13.12
CA SER A 133 -28.50 27.00 -14.27
C SER A 133 -28.01 26.45 -15.62
N ASP A 134 -26.72 26.14 -15.75
CA ASP A 134 -26.06 25.82 -17.03
C ASP A 134 -25.73 24.32 -17.17
N CYS A 135 -26.18 23.49 -16.22
CA CYS A 135 -25.98 22.04 -16.22
C CYS A 135 -26.80 21.44 -17.38
N TYR A 136 -26.21 21.32 -18.59
CA TYR A 136 -26.84 20.86 -19.84
C TYR A 136 -27.65 19.55 -19.78
N LYS A 137 -27.50 18.76 -18.71
CA LYS A 137 -28.37 17.61 -18.40
C LYS A 137 -29.81 18.03 -18.02
N SER A 138 -30.01 19.18 -17.37
CA SER A 138 -31.35 19.74 -17.10
C SER A 138 -32.05 20.19 -18.39
N LEU A 139 -31.28 20.70 -19.36
CA LEU A 139 -31.77 21.10 -20.69
C LEU A 139 -32.25 19.91 -21.54
N LEU A 140 -31.66 18.73 -21.36
CA LEU A 140 -32.10 17.50 -22.05
C LEU A 140 -33.36 16.89 -21.41
N ALA A 141 -33.56 17.06 -20.10
CA ALA A 141 -34.75 16.59 -19.40
C ALA A 141 -36.01 17.46 -19.68
N LEU A 142 -35.83 18.70 -20.12
CA LEU A 142 -36.92 19.65 -20.44
C LEU A 142 -37.42 19.59 -21.90
N ARG A 143 -36.79 18.79 -22.77
CA ARG A 143 -37.29 18.63 -24.14
C ARG A 143 -38.43 17.61 -24.16
N PRO A 144 -39.67 17.97 -24.56
CA PRO A 144 -40.72 16.98 -24.75
C PRO A 144 -40.29 15.99 -25.84
N LYS A 145 -40.57 14.71 -25.61
CA LYS A 145 -40.30 13.65 -26.60
C LYS A 145 -41.09 13.96 -27.88
N PRO A 146 -40.49 13.85 -29.08
CA PRO A 146 -41.25 13.95 -30.32
C PRO A 146 -42.25 12.78 -30.36
N GLY A 147 -43.52 13.12 -30.64
CA GLY A 147 -44.62 12.17 -30.80
C GLY A 147 -44.59 11.43 -32.13
#